data_AF-A0A3D3XZT0-F1
#
_entry.id   AF-A0A3D3XZT0-F1
#
_cell.length_a   1.000
_cell.length_b   1.000
_cell.length_c   1.000
_cell.angle_alpha   90.00
_cell.angle_beta   90.00
_cell.angle_gamma   90.00
#
_symmetry.space_group_name_H-M   'P 1'
#
loop_
_entity.id
_entity.type
_entity.pdbx_description
1 polymer ?
#
loop_
_entity_poly.entity_id
_entity_poly.type
_entity_poly.pdbx_seq_one_letter_code
_entity_poly.pdbx_strand_id
1 'polypeptide(L)'
;ESFGRTVLEALSLGTPVVGYRHGGVGEILNEICPDGAVDPEKPEDVFARIASFLESPPSIDNHEFTLQNMCQQTIAMYQELCP
;
A
#
# COMPACT_ATOMS: atom_id res chain seq x y z
N GLU A 1 2.71 11.49 -2.69
CA GLU A 1 2.77 10.84 -4.03
C GLU A 1 1.35 10.41 -4.37
N SER A 2 0.98 10.39 -5.66
CA SER A 2 -0.43 10.31 -6.06
C SER A 2 -1.03 8.89 -6.07
N PHE A 3 -0.22 7.83 -6.13
CA PHE A 3 -0.77 6.46 -6.16
C PHE A 3 0.05 5.48 -5.32
N GLY A 4 1.35 5.35 -5.54
CA GLY A 4 2.24 4.53 -4.73
C GLY A 4 2.60 3.24 -5.44
N ARG A 5 2.74 3.25 -6.77
CA ARG A 5 2.93 2.03 -7.58
C ARG A 5 4.11 1.19 -7.09
N THR A 6 5.24 1.83 -6.78
CA THR A 6 6.43 1.14 -6.27
C THR A 6 6.21 0.52 -4.89
N VAL A 7 5.36 1.14 -4.06
CA VAL A 7 4.95 0.58 -2.76
C VAL A 7 4.10 -0.67 -2.99
N LEU A 8 3.11 -0.57 -3.87
CA LEU A 8 2.24 -1.71 -4.19
C LEU A 8 3.02 -2.88 -4.81
N GLU A 9 3.97 -2.61 -5.70
CA GLU A 9 4.83 -3.62 -6.33
C GLU A 9 5.66 -4.39 -5.29
N ALA A 10 6.27 -3.70 -4.33
CA ALA A 10 7.03 -4.34 -3.26
C ALA A 10 6.13 -5.20 -2.36
N LEU A 11 4.97 -4.68 -1.98
CA LEU A 11 3.99 -5.40 -1.16
C LEU A 11 3.44 -6.63 -1.89
N SER A 12 3.18 -6.54 -3.19
CA SER A 12 2.77 -7.69 -4.03
C SER A 12 3.82 -8.79 -4.09
N LEU A 13 5.11 -8.46 -3.86
CA LEU A 13 6.21 -9.42 -3.76
C LEU A 13 6.42 -9.96 -2.33
N GLY A 14 5.53 -9.63 -1.40
CA GLY A 14 5.64 -9.99 0.00
C GLY A 14 6.69 -9.19 0.78
N THR A 15 7.21 -8.10 0.19
CA THR A 15 8.24 -7.26 0.83
C THR A 15 7.57 -6.12 1.60
N PRO A 16 7.67 -6.06 2.94
CA PRO A 16 7.05 -5.00 3.72
C PRO A 16 7.74 -3.65 3.45
N VAL A 17 6.94 -2.57 3.43
CA VAL A 17 7.41 -1.22 3.08
C VAL A 17 7.17 -0.27 4.24
N VAL A 18 8.17 0.56 4.54
CA VAL A 18 8.02 1.72 5.43
C VAL A 18 7.88 2.98 4.58
N GLY A 19 6.84 3.77 4.80
CA GLY A 19 6.57 4.98 4.04
C GLY A 19 5.67 5.96 4.77
N TYR A 20 5.67 7.21 4.32
CA TYR A 20 4.80 8.23 4.90
C TYR A 20 3.34 7.97 4.57
N ARG A 21 2.48 8.10 5.59
CA ARG A 21 1.02 7.96 5.51
C ARG A 21 0.41 9.20 4.84
N HIS A 22 0.70 9.38 3.56
CA HIS A 22 0.30 10.54 2.78
C HIS A 22 0.00 10.18 1.32
N GLY A 23 -1.15 10.64 0.81
CA GLY A 23 -1.61 10.34 -0.55
C GLY A 23 -1.83 8.84 -0.78
N GLY A 24 -1.68 8.39 -2.03
CA GLY A 24 -1.94 6.99 -2.41
C GLY A 24 -1.05 5.98 -1.67
N VAL A 25 0.19 6.35 -1.33
CA VAL A 25 1.06 5.52 -0.48
C VAL A 25 0.41 5.26 0.88
N GLY A 26 -0.19 6.29 1.50
CA GLY A 26 -0.87 6.14 2.77
C GLY A 26 -2.09 5.23 2.68
N GLU A 27 -2.87 5.35 1.60
CA GLU A 27 -4.02 4.48 1.34
C GLU A 27 -3.60 3.01 1.20
N ILE A 28 -2.57 2.72 0.40
CA ILE A 28 -2.01 1.38 0.21
C ILE A 28 -1.45 0.79 1.51
N LEU A 29 -0.65 1.56 2.25
CA LEU A 29 -0.05 1.08 3.49
C LEU A 29 -1.10 0.79 4.56
N ASN A 30 -2.11 1.66 4.71
CA ASN A 30 -3.18 1.42 5.69
C ASN A 30 -3.94 0.11 5.42
N GLU A 31 -4.11 -0.26 4.15
CA GLU A 31 -4.82 -1.47 3.75
C GLU A 31 -3.94 -2.74 3.87
N ILE A 32 -2.68 -2.68 3.41
CA ILE A 32 -1.86 -3.89 3.18
C ILE A 32 -0.74 -4.05 4.23
N CYS A 33 -0.14 -2.95 4.70
CA CYS A 33 0.99 -2.98 5.62
C CYS A 33 0.89 -1.80 6.61
N PRO A 34 -0.10 -1.81 7.53
CA PRO A 34 -0.37 -0.66 8.39
C PRO A 34 0.80 -0.34 9.32
N ASP A 35 1.57 -1.35 9.71
CA ASP A 35 2.79 -1.16 10.50
C ASP A 35 3.85 -0.32 9.77
N GLY A 36 3.83 -0.30 8.44
CA GLY A 36 4.75 0.48 7.61
C GLY A 36 4.41 1.96 7.49
N ALA A 37 3.20 2.38 7.90
CA ALA A 37 2.71 3.73 7.72
C ALA A 37 3.24 4.69 8.81
N VAL A 38 4.05 5.67 8.42
CA VAL A 38 4.67 6.65 9.34
C VAL A 38 4.04 8.03 9.15
N ASP A 39 3.87 8.77 10.25
CA ASP A 39 3.36 10.15 10.19
C ASP A 39 4.38 11.08 9.49
N PRO A 40 4.01 11.83 8.44
CA PRO A 40 4.89 12.81 7.80
C PRO A 40 5.47 13.85 8.77
N GLU A 41 4.78 14.14 9.87
CA GLU A 41 5.23 15.11 10.88
C GLU A 41 6.23 14.51 11.89
N LYS A 42 6.49 13.18 11.83
CA LYS A 42 7.39 12.45 12.73
C LYS A 42 8.43 11.62 11.95
N PRO A 43 9.32 12.25 11.17
CA PRO A 43 10.32 11.54 10.37
C PRO A 43 11.28 10.68 11.21
N GLU A 44 11.45 10.99 12.50
CA GLU A 44 12.22 10.18 13.45
C GLU A 44 11.66 8.75 13.63
N ASP A 45 10.34 8.57 13.47
CA ASP A 45 9.68 7.28 13.61
C ASP A 45 10.03 6.31 12.45
N VAL A 46 10.49 6.85 11.31
CA VAL A 46 10.93 6.05 10.16
C VAL A 46 12.07 5.12 10.54
N PHE A 47 13.07 5.64 11.28
CA PHE A 47 14.22 4.84 11.69
C PHE A 47 13.81 3.71 12.63
N ALA A 48 12.99 4.03 13.64
CA ALA A 48 12.48 3.04 14.59
C ALA A 48 11.70 1.93 13.87
N ARG A 49 10.89 2.29 12.87
CA ARG A 49 10.11 1.32 12.10
C ARG A 49 10.98 0.41 11.23
N ILE A 50 11.97 0.98 10.54
CA ILE A 50 12.92 0.21 9.73
C ILE A 50 13.70 -0.77 10.62
N ALA A 51 14.18 -0.33 11.78
CA ALA A 51 14.87 -1.20 12.72
C ALA A 51 13.98 -2.37 13.16
N SER A 52 12.72 -2.11 13.51
CA SER A 52 11.75 -3.16 13.84
C SER A 52 11.53 -4.15 12.69
N PHE A 53 11.45 -3.68 11.44
CA PHE A 53 11.23 -4.56 10.28
C PHE A 53 12.46 -5.42 9.96
N LEU A 54 13.67 -4.93 10.24
CA LEU A 54 14.90 -5.72 10.07
C LEU A 54 15.01 -6.85 11.09
N GLU A 55 14.54 -6.63 12.32
CA GLU A 55 14.52 -7.65 13.38
C GLU A 55 13.37 -8.65 13.20
N SER A 56 12.18 -8.16 12.89
CA SER A 56 10.96 -8.96 12.74
C SER A 56 10.07 -8.34 11.65
N PRO A 57 10.27 -8.72 10.38
CA PRO A 57 9.48 -8.17 9.29
C PRO A 57 8.03 -8.66 9.40
N PRO A 58 7.03 -7.77 9.23
CA PRO A 58 5.65 -8.22 9.16
C PRO A 58 5.44 -9.07 7.91
N SER A 59 4.54 -10.05 8.02
CA SER A 59 4.08 -10.81 6.86
C SER A 59 3.11 -9.94 6.06
N ILE A 60 3.25 -9.99 4.73
CA ILE A 60 2.33 -9.30 3.81
C ILE A 60 1.40 -10.34 3.21
N ASP A 61 0.11 -10.19 3.47
CA ASP A 61 -0.95 -11.03 2.92
C ASP A 61 -1.31 -10.61 1.48
N ASN A 62 -2.05 -11.48 0.79
CA ASN A 62 -2.64 -11.14 -0.51
C ASN A 62 -3.62 -9.98 -0.37
N HIS A 63 -3.69 -9.14 -1.40
CA HIS A 63 -4.52 -7.95 -1.40
C HIS A 63 -5.36 -7.81 -2.69
N GLU A 64 -6.43 -7.02 -2.61
CA GLU A 64 -7.39 -6.87 -3.71
C GLU A 64 -6.93 -5.95 -4.84
N PHE A 65 -5.78 -5.28 -4.71
CA PHE A 65 -5.20 -4.46 -5.78
C PHE A 65 -4.58 -5.32 -6.91
N THR A 66 -5.40 -6.11 -7.58
CA THR A 66 -5.01 -6.97 -8.71
C THR A 66 -5.40 -6.34 -10.05
N LEU A 67 -4.69 -6.71 -11.12
CA LEU A 67 -5.06 -6.31 -12.47
C LEU A 67 -6.49 -6.75 -12.84
N GLN A 68 -6.86 -7.97 -12.44
CA GLN A 68 -8.19 -8.52 -12.69
C GLN A 68 -9.28 -7.67 -12.02
N ASN A 69 -9.12 -7.36 -10.74
CA ASN A 69 -10.09 -6.53 -10.00
C ASN A 69 -10.19 -5.13 -10.60
N MET A 70 -9.06 -4.50 -10.93
CA MET A 70 -9.04 -3.18 -11.57
C MET A 70 -9.79 -3.20 -12.91
N CYS A 71 -9.53 -4.19 -13.78
CA CYS A 71 -10.22 -4.33 -15.04
C CYS A 71 -11.72 -4.57 -14.85
N GLN A 72 -12.10 -5.44 -13.91
CA GLN A 72 -13.51 -5.74 -13.61
C GLN A 72 -14.26 -4.50 -13.12
N GLN A 73 -13.69 -3.75 -12.17
CA GLN A 73 -14.28 -2.51 -11.66
C GLN A 73 -14.41 -1.45 -12.76
N THR A 74 -13.40 -1.33 -13.64
CA THR A 74 -13.44 -0.38 -14.76
C THR A 74 -14.55 -0.71 -15.75
N ILE A 75 -14.70 -1.99 -16.10
CA ILE A 75 -15.77 -2.44 -17.01
C ILE A 75 -17.14 -2.25 -16.36
N ALA A 76 -17.29 -2.61 -15.08
CA ALA A 76 -18.53 -2.43 -14.34
C ALA A 76 -18.98 -0.95 -14.34
N MET A 77 -18.06 -0.03 -14.08
CA MET A 77 -18.32 1.41 -14.16
C MET A 77 -18.83 1.84 -15.55
N TYR A 78 -18.27 1.31 -16.64
CA TYR A 78 -18.78 1.62 -17.98
C TYR A 78 -20.17 1.02 -18.23
N GLN A 79 -20.46 -0.16 -17.70
CA GLN A 79 -21.76 -0.81 -17.83
C GLN A 79 -22.87 -0.03 -17.11
N GLU A 80 -22.56 0.66 -16.01
CA GLU A 80 -23.51 1.55 -15.31
C GLU A 80 -24.02 2.71 -16.19
N LEU A 81 -23.26 3.08 -17.23
CA LEU A 81 -23.61 4.15 -18.15
C LEU A 81 -24.31 3.64 -19.42
N CYS A 82 -24.44 2.32 -19.59
CA CYS A 82 -25.16 1.73 -20.71
C CYS A 82 -26.68 1.66 -20.39
N PRO A 83 -27.55 2.17 -21.28
CA PRO A 83 -29.00 2.15 -21.09
C PRO A 83 -29.64 0.76 -21.21
#